data_AF-A0A660VIJ0-F1
#
_entry.id   AF-A0A660VIJ0-F1
#
_cell.length_a   1.000
_cell.length_b   1.000
_cell.length_c   1.000
_cell.angle_alpha   90.00
_cell.angle_beta   90.00
_cell.angle_gamma   90.00
#
_symmetry.space_group_name_H-M   'P 1'
#
loop_
_entity.id
_entity.type
_entity.pdbx_description
1 polymer ?
#
loop_
_entity_poly.entity_id
_entity_poly.type
_entity_poly.pdbx_seq_one_letter_code
_entity_poly.pdbx_strand_id
1 'polypeptide(L)' 'MVAILARRLYGRHIAPRAEHVRQRIKEIGQGKFDEEIKSLMEATEEKLRELYAAREIEK' A
#
# COMPACT_ATOMS: atom_id res chain seq x y z
N MET A 1 -9.42 -13.41 30.04
CA MET A 1 -8.71 -14.27 29.06
C MET A 1 -9.57 -14.68 27.84
N VAL A 2 -10.86 -14.98 28.00
CA VAL A 2 -11.76 -15.44 26.90
C VAL A 2 -11.91 -14.43 25.73
N ALA A 3 -12.03 -13.13 26.02
CA ALA A 3 -12.22 -12.11 24.98
C ALA A 3 -11.02 -11.97 24.00
N ILE A 4 -9.80 -12.29 24.45
CA ILE A 4 -8.60 -12.23 23.59
C ILE A 4 -8.61 -13.39 22.59
N LEU A 5 -8.99 -14.58 23.05
CA LEU A 5 -9.11 -15.77 22.20
C LEU A 5 -10.19 -15.57 21.12
N ALA A 6 -11.35 -15.03 21.51
CA ALA A 6 -12.43 -14.74 20.58
C ALA A 6 -12.01 -13.74 19.47
N ARG A 7 -11.29 -12.66 19.82
CA ARG A 7 -10.76 -11.71 18.84
C ARG A 7 -9.77 -12.35 17.85
N ARG A 8 -8.89 -13.24 18.34
CA ARG A 8 -7.92 -13.95 17.48
C ARG A 8 -8.62 -14.89 16.49
N LEU A 9 -9.62 -15.63 16.95
CA LEU A 9 -10.40 -16.52 16.09
C LEU A 9 -11.21 -15.73 15.05
N TYR A 10 -11.83 -14.63 15.48
CA TYR A 10 -12.58 -13.76 14.57
C TYR A 10 -11.69 -13.19 13.46
N GLY A 11 -10.54 -12.61 13.79
CA GLY A 11 -9.63 -12.02 12.80
C GLY A 11 -9.04 -13.04 11.82
N ARG A 12 -8.79 -14.28 12.27
CA ARG A 12 -8.21 -15.33 11.43
C ARG A 12 -9.22 -16.01 10.51
N HIS A 13 -10.47 -16.18 10.97
CA HIS A 13 -11.42 -17.09 10.30
C HIS A 13 -12.75 -16.44 9.89
N ILE A 14 -13.16 -15.34 10.53
CA ILE A 14 -14.50 -14.77 10.36
C ILE A 14 -14.45 -13.41 9.67
N ALA A 15 -13.44 -12.59 9.98
CA ALA A 15 -13.29 -11.28 9.38
C ALA A 15 -13.14 -11.40 7.85
N PRO A 16 -13.95 -10.66 7.07
CA PRO A 16 -13.78 -10.63 5.62
C PRO A 16 -12.40 -10.06 5.31
N ARG A 17 -11.66 -10.73 4.42
CA ARG A 17 -10.38 -10.19 3.97
C ARG A 17 -10.67 -8.88 3.24
N ALA A 18 -9.87 -7.87 3.53
CA ALA A 18 -9.99 -6.58 2.87
C ALA A 18 -9.77 -6.75 1.35
N GLU A 19 -10.84 -6.58 0.56
CA GLU A 19 -10.81 -6.70 -0.90
C GLU A 19 -9.82 -5.72 -1.52
N HIS A 20 -9.69 -4.51 -0.94
CA HIS A 20 -8.69 -3.52 -1.34
C HIS A 20 -7.26 -4.08 -1.31
N VAL A 21 -6.92 -4.90 -0.31
CA VAL A 21 -5.57 -5.49 -0.19
C VAL A 21 -5.35 -6.51 -1.31
N ARG A 22 -6.35 -7.33 -1.64
CA ARG A 22 -6.24 -8.29 -2.76
C ARG A 22 -6.09 -7.58 -4.09
N GLN A 23 -6.89 -6.53 -4.31
CA GLN A 23 -6.79 -5.72 -5.51
C GLN A 23 -5.40 -5.09 -5.64
N ARG A 24 -4.84 -4.53 -4.56
CA ARG A 24 -3.47 -4.00 -4.54
C ARG A 24 -2.42 -5.06 -4.88
N ILE A 25 -2.52 -6.27 -4.31
CA ILE A 25 -1.60 -7.37 -4.63
C ILE A 25 -1.66 -7.72 -6.13
N LYS A 26 -2.86 -7.73 -6.71
CA LYS A 26 -3.05 -7.97 -8.15
C LYS A 26 -2.45 -6.85 -9.00
N GLU A 27 -2.68 -5.59 -8.64
CA GLU A 27 -2.10 -4.44 -9.34
C GLU A 27 -0.56 -4.45 -9.32
N ILE A 28 0.04 -4.82 -8.18
CA ILE A 28 1.49 -4.98 -8.03
C ILE A 28 1.99 -6.14 -8.92
N GLY A 29 1.32 -7.29 -8.88
CA GLY A 29 1.70 -8.43 -9.73
C GLY A 29 1.52 -8.18 -11.24
N GLN A 30 0.67 -7.22 -11.61
CA GLN A 30 0.49 -6.76 -12.99
C GLN A 30 1.54 -5.71 -13.42
N GLY A 31 2.44 -5.30 -12.53
CA GLY A 31 3.48 -4.32 -12.83
C GLY A 31 2.94 -2.90 -13.03
N LYS A 32 1.72 -2.59 -12.55
CA LYS A 32 1.06 -1.29 -12.75
C LYS A 32 1.89 -0.10 -12.26
N PHE A 33 2.78 -0.33 -11.30
CA PHE A 33 3.62 0.70 -10.67
C PHE A 33 5.09 0.58 -11.04
N ASP A 34 5.48 -0.41 -11.86
CA ASP A 34 6.89 -0.69 -12.13
C ASP A 34 7.56 0.45 -12.89
N GLU A 35 6.87 1.02 -13.89
CA GLU A 35 7.38 2.15 -14.68
C GLU A 35 7.50 3.43 -13.84
N GLU A 36 6.52 3.70 -12.98
CA GLU A 36 6.51 4.87 -12.11
C GLU A 36 7.62 4.79 -11.05
N ILE A 37 7.78 3.62 -10.42
CA ILE A 37 8.87 3.37 -9.46
C ILE A 37 10.22 3.47 -10.17
N LYS A 38 10.35 2.93 -11.38
CA LYS A 38 11.58 3.06 -12.17
C LYS A 38 11.91 4.51 -12.50
N SER A 39 10.93 5.29 -12.94
CA SER A 39 11.11 6.72 -13.19
C SER A 39 11.52 7.49 -11.93
N LEU A 40 11.03 7.11 -10.76
CA LEU A 40 11.43 7.71 -9.48
C LEU A 40 12.85 7.30 -9.06
N MET A 41 13.25 6.05 -9.32
CA MET A 41 14.60 5.56 -9.04
C MET A 41 15.66 6.21 -9.95
N GLU A 42 15.29 6.52 -11.19
CA GLU A 42 16.16 7.19 -12.17
C GLU A 42 16.14 8.73 -12.04
N ALA A 43 15.22 9.28 -11.25
CA ALA A 43 15.10 10.72 -11.05
C ALA A 43 16.29 11.31 -10.28
N THR A 44 16.69 12.52 -10.64
CA THR A 44 17.73 13.27 -9.92
C THR A 44 17.22 13.80 -8.57
N GLU A 45 18.13 14.12 -7.65
CA GLU A 45 17.78 14.66 -6.34
C GLU A 45 16.94 15.95 -6.44
N GLU A 46 17.27 16.82 -7.39
CA GLU A 46 16.53 18.05 -7.68
C GLU A 46 15.08 17.74 -8.08
N LYS A 47 14.89 16.73 -8.94
CA LYS A 47 13.55 16.34 -9.38
C LYS A 47 12.74 15.68 -8.27
N LEU A 48 13.39 14.88 -7.43
CA LEU A 48 12.76 14.29 -6.25
C LEU A 48 12.32 15.34 -5.23
N ARG A 49 13.12 16.40 -5.03
CA ARG A 49 12.77 17.53 -4.15
C ARG A 49 11.56 18.30 -4.67
N GLU A 50 11.49 18.56 -5.98
CA GLU A 50 10.31 19.18 -6.60
C GLU A 50 9.05 18.33 -6.41
N LEU A 51 9.13 17.03 -6.73
CA LEU A 51 8.01 16.10 -6.58
C LEU A 51 7.53 16.00 -5.14
N TYR A 52 8.45 16.01 -4.19
CA TYR A 52 8.12 15.98 -2.77
C TYR A 52 7.44 17.28 -2.31
N ALA A 53 7.92 18.43 -2.78
CA ALA A 53 7.33 19.74 -2.45
C ALA A 53 5.94 19.94 -3.07
N ALA A 54 5.72 19.40 -4.27
CA ALA A 54 4.44 19.44 -4.98
C ALA A 54 3.42 18.40 -4.48
N ARG A 55 3.81 17.51 -3.56
CA ARG A 55 2.90 16.49 -3.02
C ARG A 55 1.80 17.16 -2.21
N GLU A 56 0.55 16.98 -2.62
CA GLU A 56 -0.59 17.33 -1.78
C GLU A 56 -0.61 16.43 -0.54
N ILE A 57 -0.35 17.03 0.62
CA ILE A 57 -0.43 16.35 1.90
C ILE A 57 -1.91 16.37 2.30
N GLU A 58 -2.59 15.23 2.12
CA GLU A 58 -3.93 15.02 2.68
C GLU A 58 -3.87 15.20 4.21
N LYS A 59 -4.74 16.07 4.73
CA LYS A 59 -4.74 16.54 6.12
C LYS A 59 -5.56 15.65 7.05
#